data_AF-A0A4Q9HJT8-F1
#
_entry.id   AF-A0A4Q9HJT8-F1
#
_cell.length_a   1.000
_cell.length_b   1.000
_cell.length_c   1.000
_cell.angle_alpha   90.00
_cell.angle_beta   90.00
_cell.angle_gamma   90.00
#
_symmetry.space_group_name_H-M   'P 1'
#
loop_
_entity.id
_entity.type
_entity.pdbx_description
1 polymer ?
#
loop_
_entity_poly.entity_id
_entity_poly.type
_entity_poly.pdbx_seq_one_letter_code
_entity_poly.pdbx_strand_id
1 'polypeptide(L)'
;MPAGTATPVAAAERTAGPVLLGVRHHGPGSARAVLAALEQCGPSAVLIEGPPEADELVPLAGQEGMRPPVALLAHVLDDPGRAAFWPLAEFSPEWVALRWAVERGVPVRFIDLPAAHSLAWRAESGERGE
;
A
#
# COMPACT_ATOMS: atom_id res chain seq x y z
N MET A 1 -37.47 -25.07 22.73
CA MET A 1 -36.70 -24.17 21.85
C MET A 1 -35.54 -24.97 21.26
N PRO A 2 -35.58 -25.46 20.01
CA PRO A 2 -34.39 -26.09 19.43
C PRO A 2 -33.43 -24.98 18.97
N ALA A 3 -32.18 -25.10 19.38
CA ALA A 3 -31.09 -24.25 18.92
C ALA A 3 -30.83 -24.53 17.43
N GLY A 4 -30.86 -23.48 16.61
CA GLY A 4 -30.54 -23.56 15.19
C GLY A 4 -29.06 -23.85 14.99
N THR A 5 -28.76 -24.97 14.35
CA THR A 5 -27.42 -25.27 13.84
C THR A 5 -27.13 -24.36 12.64
N ALA A 6 -26.18 -23.43 12.79
CA ALA A 6 -25.70 -22.62 11.70
C ALA A 6 -24.97 -23.50 10.68
N THR A 7 -25.47 -23.50 9.45
CA THR A 7 -24.82 -24.12 8.29
C THR A 7 -23.50 -23.39 8.01
N PRO A 8 -22.36 -24.08 7.86
CA PRO A 8 -21.13 -23.43 7.42
C PRO A 8 -21.33 -22.95 5.98
N VAL A 9 -21.16 -21.64 5.75
CA VAL A 9 -21.05 -21.08 4.41
C VAL A 9 -19.76 -21.61 3.80
N ALA A 10 -19.88 -22.30 2.66
CA ALA A 10 -18.75 -22.85 1.94
C ALA A 10 -17.73 -21.74 1.65
N ALA A 11 -16.48 -21.95 2.08
CA ALA A 11 -15.39 -21.02 1.81
C ALA A 11 -15.26 -20.89 0.29
N ALA A 12 -15.38 -19.66 -0.21
CA ALA A 12 -15.12 -19.35 -1.61
C ALA A 12 -13.78 -19.96 -2.01
N GLU A 13 -13.75 -20.70 -3.12
CA GLU A 13 -12.53 -21.29 -3.64
C GLU A 13 -11.52 -20.17 -3.87
N ARG A 14 -10.46 -20.17 -3.06
CA ARG A 14 -9.38 -19.19 -3.18
C ARG A 14 -8.74 -19.37 -4.55
N THR A 15 -8.69 -18.29 -5.32
CA THR A 15 -7.95 -18.23 -6.59
C THR A 15 -6.52 -18.75 -6.35
N ALA A 16 -6.04 -19.66 -7.20
CA ALA A 16 -4.81 -20.43 -6.95
C ALA A 16 -3.49 -19.63 -7.00
N GLY A 17 -3.55 -18.30 -7.13
CA GLY A 17 -2.38 -17.43 -7.26
C GLY A 17 -2.67 -15.95 -6.97
N PRO A 18 -1.64 -15.09 -6.99
CA PRO A 18 -1.79 -13.66 -6.70
C PRO A 18 -2.66 -12.95 -7.74
N VAL A 19 -3.43 -11.95 -7.28
CA VAL A 19 -4.17 -11.03 -8.15
C VAL A 19 -3.31 -9.80 -8.38
N LEU A 20 -2.89 -9.56 -9.62
CA LEU A 20 -2.12 -8.38 -10.00
C LEU A 20 -3.05 -7.28 -10.50
N LEU A 21 -2.97 -6.10 -9.89
CA LEU A 21 -3.77 -4.93 -10.24
C LEU A 21 -2.85 -3.85 -10.81
N GLY A 22 -2.91 -3.63 -12.12
CA GLY A 22 -2.22 -2.49 -12.74
C GLY A 22 -2.93 -1.19 -12.40
N VAL A 23 -2.20 -0.21 -11.85
CA VAL A 23 -2.79 1.03 -11.34
C VAL A 23 -2.20 2.30 -11.96
N ARG A 24 -2.94 3.39 -11.84
CA ARG A 24 -2.41 4.75 -11.97
C ARG A 24 -2.32 5.33 -10.56
N HIS A 25 -1.11 5.66 -10.10
CA HIS A 25 -0.81 6.13 -8.73
C HIS A 25 -1.72 7.27 -8.22
N HIS A 26 -2.32 8.03 -9.14
CA HIS A 26 -3.16 9.18 -8.86
C HIS A 26 -4.49 9.14 -9.63
N GLY A 27 -5.01 7.94 -9.88
CA GLY A 27 -6.26 7.72 -10.60
C GLY A 27 -7.43 7.42 -9.68
N PRO A 28 -8.43 8.32 -9.50
CA PRO A 28 -9.61 8.02 -8.67
C PRO A 28 -10.42 6.82 -9.21
N GLY A 29 -10.34 6.55 -10.52
CA GLY A 29 -10.89 5.32 -11.10
C GLY A 29 -10.14 4.06 -10.65
N SER A 30 -8.80 4.10 -10.64
CA SER A 30 -7.97 2.99 -10.15
C SER A 30 -8.20 2.76 -8.66
N ALA A 31 -8.31 3.81 -7.84
CA ALA A 31 -8.55 3.68 -6.40
C ALA A 31 -9.88 2.96 -6.10
N ARG A 32 -10.97 3.34 -6.80
CA ARG A 32 -12.26 2.64 -6.68
C ARG A 32 -12.19 1.20 -7.16
N ALA A 33 -11.49 0.94 -8.27
CA ALA A 33 -11.34 -0.41 -8.81
C ALA A 33 -10.54 -1.32 -7.88
N VAL A 34 -9.46 -0.81 -7.27
CA VAL A 34 -8.66 -1.55 -6.27
C VAL A 34 -9.50 -1.88 -5.04
N LEU A 35 -10.25 -0.92 -4.50
CA LEU A 35 -11.14 -1.19 -3.37
C LEU A 35 -12.16 -2.28 -3.70
N ALA A 36 -12.82 -2.19 -4.86
CA ALA A 36 -13.78 -3.19 -5.31
C ALA A 36 -13.13 -4.58 -5.46
N ALA A 37 -11.91 -4.65 -5.99
CA ALA A 37 -11.18 -5.90 -6.13
C ALA A 37 -10.82 -6.52 -4.76
N LEU A 38 -10.37 -5.72 -3.80
CA LEU A 38 -10.04 -6.18 -2.45
C LEU A 38 -11.26 -6.73 -1.71
N GLU A 39 -12.40 -6.05 -1.79
CA GLU A 39 -13.66 -6.51 -1.20
C GLU A 39 -14.17 -7.82 -1.85
N GLN A 40 -13.94 -8.00 -3.14
CA GLN A 40 -14.34 -9.21 -3.86
C GLN A 40 -13.41 -10.40 -3.59
N CYS A 41 -12.10 -10.18 -3.56
CA CYS A 41 -11.13 -11.27 -3.47
C CYS A 41 -10.79 -11.67 -2.03
N GLY A 42 -10.97 -10.78 -1.05
CA GLY A 42 -10.70 -11.04 0.36
C GLY A 42 -9.31 -11.64 0.59
N PRO A 43 -8.23 -10.96 0.20
CA PRO A 43 -6.90 -11.55 0.18
C PRO A 43 -6.35 -11.76 1.59
N SER A 44 -5.48 -12.76 1.73
CA SER A 44 -4.78 -13.04 3.01
C SER A 44 -3.61 -12.10 3.26
N ALA A 45 -3.15 -11.36 2.25
CA ALA A 45 -2.13 -10.33 2.33
C ALA A 45 -2.27 -9.34 1.17
N VAL A 46 -1.83 -8.10 1.35
CA VAL A 46 -1.79 -7.06 0.32
C VAL A 46 -0.33 -6.67 0.08
N LEU A 47 0.08 -6.70 -1.19
CA LEU A 47 1.42 -6.29 -1.63
C LEU A 47 1.30 -4.97 -2.38
N ILE A 48 2.09 -3.97 -1.99
CA ILE A 48 1.98 -2.59 -2.50
C ILE A 48 3.35 -2.16 -3.05
N GLU A 49 3.35 -1.44 -4.16
CA GLU A 49 4.56 -0.78 -4.67
C GLU A 49 5.05 0.26 -3.65
N GLY A 50 6.34 0.22 -3.36
CA GLY A 50 7.03 1.06 -2.40
C GLY A 50 8.23 0.35 -1.77
N PRO A 51 9.09 1.10 -1.06
CA PRO A 51 10.32 0.57 -0.51
C PRO A 51 10.02 -0.31 0.73
N PRO A 52 10.71 -1.46 0.90
CA PRO A 52 10.50 -2.36 2.03
C PRO A 52 10.78 -1.69 3.39
N GLU A 53 11.60 -0.65 3.43
CA GLU A 53 11.83 0.15 4.65
C GLU A 53 10.53 0.79 5.21
N ALA A 54 9.48 0.92 4.40
CA ALA A 54 8.19 1.44 4.82
C ALA A 54 7.29 0.41 5.53
N ASP A 55 7.66 -0.88 5.57
CA ASP A 55 6.86 -1.94 6.22
C ASP A 55 6.58 -1.62 7.69
N GLU A 56 7.58 -1.11 8.41
CA GLU A 56 7.47 -0.74 9.84
C GLU A 56 6.56 0.49 10.06
N LEU A 57 6.28 1.26 9.00
CA LEU A 57 5.43 2.45 9.04
C LEU A 57 3.96 2.14 8.76
N VAL A 58 3.63 0.93 8.26
CA VAL A 58 2.26 0.51 7.96
C VAL A 58 1.26 0.79 9.08
N PRO A 59 1.56 0.52 10.38
CA PRO A 59 0.60 0.78 11.47
C PRO A 59 0.21 2.25 11.60
N LEU A 60 1.06 3.18 11.17
CA LEU A 60 0.78 4.61 11.22
C LEU A 60 -0.39 4.98 10.30
N ALA A 61 -0.57 4.28 9.19
CA ALA A 61 -1.67 4.51 8.27
C ALA A 61 -3.05 4.29 8.94
N GLY A 62 -3.14 3.53 10.02
CA GLY A 62 -4.36 3.30 10.80
C GLY A 62 -4.75 4.44 11.74
N GLN A 63 -3.82 5.33 12.07
CA GLN A 63 -4.02 6.40 13.05
C GLN A 63 -4.98 7.48 12.53
N GLU A 64 -5.85 8.01 13.39
CA GLU A 64 -6.87 9.01 13.00
C GLU A 64 -6.28 10.29 12.40
N GLY A 65 -5.09 10.69 12.87
CA GLY A 65 -4.34 11.84 12.38
C GLY A 65 -3.58 11.61 11.07
N MET A 66 -3.42 10.35 10.63
CA MET A 66 -2.71 10.02 9.40
C MET A 66 -3.67 10.11 8.21
N ARG A 67 -3.81 11.33 7.68
CA ARG A 67 -4.74 11.64 6.58
C ARG A 67 -3.97 12.18 5.38
N PRO A 68 -4.25 11.71 4.16
CA PRO A 68 -3.60 12.21 2.96
C PRO A 68 -3.93 13.69 2.71
N PRO A 69 -3.07 14.43 1.99
CA PRO A 69 -1.84 13.96 1.34
C PRO A 69 -0.71 13.70 2.34
N VAL A 70 -0.09 12.53 2.23
CA VAL A 70 1.10 12.12 2.99
C VAL A 70 2.12 11.52 2.04
N ALA A 71 3.37 11.39 2.47
CA ALA A 71 4.39 10.73 1.67
C ALA A 71 5.28 9.87 2.56
N LEU A 72 5.74 8.75 2.01
CA LEU A 72 6.94 8.10 2.52
C LEU A 72 8.13 8.94 2.07
N LEU A 73 9.03 9.24 3.00
CA LEU A 73 10.25 10.01 2.77
C LEU A 73 11.45 9.17 3.17
N ALA A 74 12.37 8.98 2.22
CA ALA A 74 13.70 8.47 2.49
C ALA A 74 14.73 9.53 2.11
N HIS A 75 15.75 9.75 2.94
CA HIS A 75 16.83 10.69 2.63
C HIS A 75 18.18 10.13 3.09
N VAL A 76 19.27 10.64 2.51
CA VAL A 76 20.62 10.36 2.99
C VAL A 76 20.85 11.16 4.28
N LEU A 77 21.41 10.52 5.31
CA LEU A 77 21.60 11.15 6.63
C LEU A 77 22.50 12.39 6.57
N ASP A 78 23.63 12.28 5.87
CA ASP A 78 24.62 13.36 5.75
C ASP A 78 24.31 14.34 4.62
N ASP A 79 23.27 14.07 3.82
CA ASP A 79 22.82 14.94 2.72
C ASP A 79 21.30 14.84 2.56
N PRO A 80 20.52 15.52 3.43
CA PRO A 80 19.05 15.45 3.39
C PRO A 80 18.42 15.98 2.09
N GLY A 81 19.17 16.77 1.31
CA GLY A 81 18.74 17.22 -0.02
C GLY A 81 18.64 16.07 -1.02
N ARG A 82 19.34 14.96 -0.76
CA ARG A 82 19.16 13.69 -1.48
C ARG A 82 18.05 12.90 -0.85
N ALA A 83 16.85 13.12 -1.36
CA ALA A 83 15.62 12.48 -0.90
C ALA A 83 14.85 11.77 -2.01
N ALA A 84 14.04 10.80 -1.61
CA ALA A 84 13.06 10.12 -2.44
C ALA A 84 11.69 10.18 -1.75
N PHE A 85 10.66 10.44 -2.54
CA PHE A 85 9.29 10.60 -2.07
C PHE A 85 8.38 9.60 -2.77
N TRP A 86 7.52 8.95 -2.01
CA TRP A 86 6.38 8.17 -2.51
C TRP A 86 5.10 8.83 -2.01
N PRO A 87 4.50 9.75 -2.80
CA PRO A 87 3.33 10.51 -2.40
C PRO A 87 2.07 9.63 -2.42
N LEU A 88 1.24 9.79 -1.40
CA LEU A 88 -0.01 9.07 -1.20
C LEU A 88 -1.13 10.09 -1.00
N ALA A 89 -2.10 10.08 -1.92
CA ALA A 89 -3.29 10.92 -1.87
C ALA A 89 -4.54 10.09 -1.54
N GLU A 90 -5.65 10.74 -1.23
CA GLU A 90 -6.93 10.06 -0.99
C GLU A 90 -7.38 9.24 -2.20
N PHE A 91 -7.01 9.67 -3.40
CA PHE A 91 -7.28 8.97 -4.67
C PHE A 91 -6.12 8.08 -5.13
N SER A 92 -5.11 7.83 -4.29
CA SER A 92 -4.05 6.87 -4.58
C SER A 92 -4.52 5.44 -4.33
N PRO A 93 -4.43 4.54 -5.33
CA PRO A 93 -4.78 3.14 -5.15
C PRO A 93 -3.98 2.45 -4.02
N GLU A 94 -2.72 2.86 -3.85
CA GLU A 94 -1.82 2.38 -2.80
C GLU A 94 -2.31 2.79 -1.41
N TRP A 95 -2.72 4.05 -1.23
CA TRP A 95 -3.30 4.55 0.01
C TRP A 95 -4.59 3.81 0.37
N VAL A 96 -5.47 3.61 -0.62
CA VAL A 96 -6.72 2.87 -0.44
C VAL A 96 -6.46 1.42 -0.05
N ALA A 97 -5.52 0.74 -0.70
CA ALA A 97 -5.15 -0.64 -0.38
C ALA A 97 -4.55 -0.76 1.03
N LEU A 98 -3.65 0.17 1.38
CA LEU A 98 -3.02 0.24 2.70
C LEU A 98 -4.05 0.44 3.81
N ARG A 99 -4.94 1.42 3.67
CA ARG A 99 -6.02 1.68 4.65
C ARG A 99 -6.97 0.51 4.79
N TRP A 100 -7.42 -0.05 3.67
CA TRP A 100 -8.32 -1.19 3.64
C TRP A 100 -7.75 -2.38 4.43
N ALA A 101 -6.47 -2.69 4.20
CA ALA A 101 -5.78 -3.81 4.84
C ALA A 101 -5.56 -3.56 6.33
N VAL A 102 -5.08 -2.37 6.71
CA VAL A 102 -4.85 -2.01 8.11
C VAL A 102 -6.15 -2.04 8.92
N GLU A 103 -7.24 -1.51 8.37
CA GLU A 103 -8.56 -1.51 9.03
C GLU A 103 -9.11 -2.94 9.26
N ARG A 104 -8.71 -3.90 8.43
CA ARG A 104 -9.16 -5.30 8.49
C ARG A 104 -8.15 -6.24 9.14
N GLY A 105 -7.00 -5.74 9.58
CA GLY A 105 -5.91 -6.55 10.12
C GLY A 105 -5.29 -7.51 9.09
N VAL A 106 -5.40 -7.18 7.80
CA VAL A 106 -4.76 -7.96 6.72
C VAL A 106 -3.29 -7.54 6.61
N PRO A 107 -2.32 -8.47 6.60
CA PRO A 107 -0.91 -8.16 6.44
C PRO A 107 -0.62 -7.35 5.17
N VAL A 108 0.21 -6.31 5.30
CA VAL A 108 0.70 -5.48 4.18
C VAL A 108 2.22 -5.63 4.07
N ARG A 109 2.73 -5.69 2.84
CA ARG A 109 4.17 -5.60 2.54
C ARG A 109 4.42 -4.71 1.33
N PHE A 110 5.47 -3.91 1.42
CA PHE A 110 6.04 -3.16 0.31
C PHE A 110 7.01 -4.04 -0.48
N ILE A 111 6.95 -3.97 -1.83
CA ILE A 111 7.62 -4.95 -2.69
C ILE A 111 8.55 -4.36 -3.76
N ASP A 112 8.85 -3.07 -3.72
CA ASP A 112 9.85 -2.49 -4.63
C ASP A 112 11.28 -2.78 -4.15
N LEU A 113 12.25 -2.28 -4.92
CA LEU A 113 13.63 -2.22 -4.50
C LEU A 113 13.81 -1.32 -3.26
N PRO A 114 14.84 -1.57 -2.42
CA PRO A 114 15.23 -0.69 -1.33
C PRO A 114 15.35 0.78 -1.76
N ALA A 115 14.96 1.70 -0.88
CA ALA A 115 14.99 3.14 -1.15
C ALA A 115 16.38 3.65 -1.59
N ALA A 116 17.45 2.97 -1.16
CA ALA A 116 18.83 3.24 -1.57
C ALA A 116 19.01 3.28 -3.09
N HIS A 117 18.28 2.46 -3.85
CA HIS A 117 18.37 2.45 -5.32
C HIS A 117 17.78 3.74 -5.91
N SER A 118 16.63 4.21 -5.42
CA SER A 118 16.04 5.48 -5.85
C SER A 118 16.93 6.68 -5.48
N LEU A 119 17.60 6.63 -4.33
CA LEU A 119 18.53 7.67 -3.86
C LEU A 119 19.84 7.70 -4.67
N ALA A 120 20.32 6.54 -5.13
CA ALA A 120 21.48 6.44 -6.01
C ALA A 120 21.17 7.02 -7.40
N TRP A 121 20.05 6.63 -8.01
CA TRP A 121 19.64 7.10 -9.33
C TRP A 121 19.46 8.62 -9.40
N ARG A 122 18.88 9.22 -8.37
CA ARG A 122 18.72 10.70 -8.29
C ARG A 122 20.07 11.43 -8.17
N ALA A 123 21.04 10.83 -7.49
CA ALA A 123 22.39 11.41 -7.40
C ALA A 123 23.08 11.47 -8.77
N GLU A 124 22.86 10.45 -9.61
CA GLU A 124 23.40 10.39 -10.97
C GLU A 124 22.66 11.33 -11.94
N SER A 125 21.36 11.56 -11.71
CA SER A 125 20.50 12.35 -12.60
C SER A 125 20.61 13.87 -12.40
N GLY A 126 21.28 14.34 -11.34
CA GLY A 126 21.54 15.77 -11.13
C GLY A 126 20.30 16.63 -10.83
N GLU A 127 19.13 16.02 -10.62
CA GLU A 127 17.90 16.70 -10.19
C GLU A 127 18.06 17.15 -8.73
N ARG A 128 18.71 18.30 -8.54
CA ARG A 128 18.58 19.08 -7.31
C ARG A 128 17.15 19.58 -7.27
N GLY A 129 16.35 19.04 -6.36
CA GLY A 129 15.02 19.58 -6.06
C GLY A 129 15.18 21.05 -5.67
N GLU A 130 14.58 21.93 -6.48
CA GLU A 130 14.41 23.36 -6.21
C GLU A 130 13.01 23.61 -5.65
#